data_AF-A0A3L7PDU6-F1
#
_entry.id   AF-A0A3L7PDU6-F1
#
_cell.length_a   1.000
_cell.length_b   1.000
_cell.length_c   1.000
_cell.angle_alpha   90.00
_cell.angle_beta   90.00
_cell.angle_gamma   90.00
#
_symmetry.space_group_name_H-M   'P 1'
#
loop_
_entity.id
_entity.type
_entity.pdbx_description
1 polymer ?
#
loop_
_entity_poly.entity_id
_entity_poly.type
_entity_poly.pdbx_seq_one_letter_code
_entity_poly.pdbx_strand_id
1 'polypeptide(L)'
;MRCFTRIATAFILATCVVSFTTAWAENKLTTKWTNKIDADPSKNYTLDKAHGPWMVMVASFHDAGSSGKERLGKSPLEAAQELVLEFRRLKPPVPAYVFQVKGKNESVKARDDDGREQRMKNMRVIDSVCVLAGNYPT
;
A
#
# COMPACT_ATOMS: atom_id res chain seq x y z
N MET A 1 49.19 -24.02 67.35
CA MET A 1 48.84 -22.78 68.07
C MET A 1 48.97 -21.60 67.13
N ARG A 2 48.01 -20.67 67.20
CA ARG A 2 47.85 -19.42 66.41
C ARG A 2 47.35 -19.60 64.97
N CYS A 3 46.37 -18.86 64.45
CA CYS A 3 45.19 -18.18 64.98
C CYS A 3 44.48 -17.67 63.71
N PHE A 4 43.32 -18.22 63.39
CA PHE A 4 42.39 -17.68 62.39
C PHE A 4 41.88 -16.32 62.89
N THR A 5 42.16 -15.20 62.20
CA THR A 5 41.25 -14.04 62.11
C THR A 5 41.75 -13.01 61.09
N ARG A 6 40.97 -12.70 60.06
CA ARG A 6 40.31 -11.39 59.86
C ARG A 6 39.70 -11.25 58.47
N ILE A 7 38.39 -11.12 58.49
CA ILE A 7 37.49 -10.68 57.44
C ILE A 7 37.76 -9.19 57.18
N ALA A 8 37.90 -8.80 55.92
CA ALA A 8 37.70 -7.42 55.48
C ALA A 8 37.21 -7.42 54.03
N THR A 9 35.89 -7.57 53.90
CA THR A 9 35.10 -7.21 52.72
C THR A 9 35.34 -5.74 52.39
N ALA A 10 35.86 -5.44 51.20
CA ALA A 10 35.99 -4.08 50.71
C ALA A 10 35.54 -3.98 49.25
N PHE A 11 34.43 -3.25 49.09
CA PHE A 11 34.08 -2.43 47.93
C PHE A 11 33.78 -3.14 46.60
N ILE A 12 32.53 -3.59 46.50
CA ILE A 12 31.78 -3.61 45.23
C ILE A 12 31.61 -2.15 44.80
N LEU A 13 32.50 -1.66 43.93
CA LEU A 13 32.32 -0.37 43.28
C LEU A 13 31.31 -0.56 42.15
N ALA A 14 30.07 -0.17 42.43
CA ALA A 14 28.98 -0.10 41.48
C ALA A 14 29.32 0.87 40.34
N THR A 15 29.85 0.34 39.24
CA THR A 15 29.74 0.99 37.93
C THR A 15 28.33 0.73 37.41
N CYS A 16 27.37 1.53 37.91
CA CYS A 16 26.14 1.81 37.18
C CYS A 16 26.52 2.57 35.91
N VAL A 17 26.99 1.85 34.90
CA VAL A 17 26.85 2.31 33.52
C VAL A 17 25.35 2.37 33.31
N VAL A 18 24.82 3.59 33.39
CA VAL A 18 23.46 3.89 33.00
C VAL A 18 23.42 3.67 31.49
N SER A 19 23.24 2.41 31.11
CA SER A 19 22.81 2.03 29.77
C SER A 19 21.41 2.60 29.62
N PHE A 20 21.33 3.88 29.26
CA PHE A 20 20.21 4.40 28.52
C PHE A 20 20.20 3.63 27.20
N THR A 21 19.64 2.42 27.24
CA THR A 21 19.14 1.80 26.04
C THR A 21 18.08 2.76 25.55
N THR A 22 18.40 3.51 24.51
CA THR A 22 17.38 4.12 23.66
C THR A 22 16.66 2.94 22.99
N ALA A 23 15.83 2.25 23.76
CA ALA A 23 14.70 1.50 23.26
C ALA A 23 13.71 2.56 22.75
N TRP A 24 14.09 3.24 21.67
CA TRP A 24 13.12 3.82 20.77
C TRP A 24 12.21 2.66 20.44
N ALA A 25 10.97 2.79 20.90
CA ALA A 25 9.92 1.83 20.65
C ALA A 25 9.94 1.52 19.16
N GLU A 26 10.47 0.35 18.81
CA GLU A 26 10.18 -0.28 17.54
C GLU A 26 8.69 -0.57 17.62
N ASN A 27 7.89 0.41 17.18
CA ASN A 27 6.47 0.26 17.01
C ASN A 27 6.34 -0.76 15.89
N LYS A 28 6.35 -2.04 16.26
CA LYS A 28 6.09 -3.15 15.37
C LYS A 28 4.65 -3.02 14.92
N LEU A 29 4.44 -2.22 13.88
CA LEU A 29 3.30 -2.29 12.97
C LEU A 29 3.33 -3.63 12.20
N THR A 30 3.85 -4.70 12.79
CA THR A 30 3.66 -6.06 12.34
C THR A 30 2.33 -6.52 12.89
N THR A 31 1.27 -5.86 12.45
CA THR A 31 -0.06 -6.46 12.46
C THR A 31 0.07 -7.72 11.61
N LYS A 32 0.25 -8.87 12.27
CA LYS A 32 0.32 -10.16 11.58
C LYS A 32 -1.02 -10.32 10.89
N TRP A 33 -1.01 -10.29 9.57
CA TRP A 33 -2.08 -10.84 8.77
C TRP A 33 -2.31 -12.28 9.24
N THR A 34 -3.38 -12.52 9.99
CA THR A 34 -3.68 -13.82 10.60
C THR A 34 -3.85 -14.91 9.53
N ASN A 35 -4.17 -14.51 8.30
CA ASN A 35 -4.27 -15.39 7.14
C ASN A 35 -3.05 -15.25 6.23
N LYS A 36 -2.50 -16.39 5.80
CA LYS A 36 -1.45 -16.46 4.79
C LYS A 36 -1.94 -15.79 3.51
N ILE A 37 -1.30 -14.70 3.12
CA ILE A 37 -1.60 -14.00 1.88
C ILE A 37 -1.05 -14.82 0.71
N ASP A 38 -1.91 -15.11 -0.26
CA ASP A 38 -1.55 -15.81 -1.48
C ASP A 38 -1.10 -14.81 -2.57
N ALA A 39 -0.18 -15.27 -3.43
CA ALA A 39 0.40 -14.49 -4.52
C ALA A 39 0.47 -15.33 -5.80
N ASP A 40 -0.68 -15.83 -6.24
CA ASP A 40 -0.85 -16.70 -7.40
C ASP A 40 -1.17 -15.86 -8.65
N PRO A 41 -0.33 -15.90 -9.70
CA PRO A 41 -0.56 -15.16 -10.94
C PRO A 41 -1.83 -15.56 -11.69
N SER A 42 -2.36 -16.76 -11.43
CA SER A 42 -3.59 -17.24 -12.08
C SER A 42 -4.86 -16.69 -11.43
N LYS A 43 -4.75 -16.06 -10.26
CA LYS A 43 -5.90 -15.53 -9.51
C LYS A 43 -6.12 -14.05 -9.76
N ASN A 44 -7.40 -13.68 -9.80
CA ASN A 44 -7.82 -12.29 -9.88
C ASN A 44 -8.15 -11.76 -8.48
N TYR A 45 -7.36 -10.80 -8.03
CA TYR A 45 -7.52 -10.15 -6.73
C TYR A 45 -8.40 -8.90 -6.84
N THR A 46 -9.65 -9.07 -7.29
CA THR A 46 -10.60 -7.95 -7.41
C THR A 46 -11.09 -7.52 -6.04
N LEU A 47 -11.20 -6.22 -5.82
CA LEU A 47 -11.77 -5.68 -4.60
C LEU A 47 -13.30 -5.92 -4.54
N ASP A 48 -13.76 -6.48 -3.43
CA ASP A 48 -15.19 -6.68 -3.13
C ASP A 48 -15.59 -6.01 -1.80
N LYS A 49 -16.87 -6.11 -1.43
CA LYS A 49 -17.44 -5.54 -0.20
C LYS A 49 -17.05 -6.29 1.08
N ALA A 50 -16.48 -7.48 0.99
CA ALA A 50 -16.02 -8.26 2.15
C ALA A 50 -14.65 -7.79 2.67
N HIS A 51 -13.94 -6.97 1.90
CA HIS A 51 -12.67 -6.37 2.30
C HIS A 51 -12.88 -5.19 3.26
N GLY A 52 -11.93 -5.00 4.17
CA GLY A 52 -12.01 -3.99 5.22
C GLY A 52 -12.10 -2.55 4.71
N PRO A 53 -12.66 -1.63 5.51
CA PRO A 53 -12.91 -0.25 5.09
C PRO A 53 -11.62 0.55 4.91
N TRP A 54 -10.51 0.13 5.54
CA TRP A 54 -9.24 0.84 5.52
C TRP A 54 -8.31 0.27 4.44
N MET A 55 -8.22 1.00 3.33
CA MET A 55 -7.31 0.73 2.22
C MET A 55 -6.68 2.02 1.70
N VAL A 56 -5.46 1.91 1.22
CA VAL A 56 -4.69 3.01 0.61
C VAL A 56 -4.63 2.76 -0.89
N MET A 57 -5.02 3.77 -1.68
CA MET A 57 -4.81 3.74 -3.12
C MET A 57 -3.33 3.98 -3.40
N VAL A 58 -2.66 2.98 -3.98
CA VAL A 58 -1.23 3.04 -4.25
C VAL A 58 -0.95 3.57 -5.64
N ALA A 59 -1.74 3.15 -6.62
CA ALA A 59 -1.57 3.52 -8.01
C ALA A 59 -2.91 3.52 -8.74
N SER A 60 -2.99 4.34 -9.80
CA SER A 60 -4.09 4.36 -10.75
C SER A 60 -3.54 4.29 -12.17
N PHE A 61 -3.99 3.30 -12.93
CA PHE A 61 -3.66 3.13 -14.33
C PHE A 61 -4.87 3.50 -15.19
N HIS A 62 -4.65 4.21 -16.28
CA HIS A 62 -5.72 4.53 -17.22
C HIS A 62 -5.24 4.36 -18.65
N ASP A 63 -6.19 4.34 -19.55
CA ASP A 63 -5.91 4.38 -20.97
C ASP A 63 -5.43 5.76 -21.41
N ALA A 64 -4.43 5.81 -22.30
CA ALA A 64 -4.02 7.06 -22.95
C ALA A 64 -5.03 7.52 -24.02
N GLY A 65 -6.04 6.71 -24.32
CA GLY A 65 -7.13 7.03 -25.23
C GLY A 65 -6.95 6.42 -26.62
N SER A 66 -8.05 6.37 -27.37
CA SER A 66 -8.21 5.76 -28.69
C SER A 66 -7.50 6.52 -29.82
N SER A 67 -6.31 7.05 -29.58
CA SER A 67 -5.50 7.72 -30.60
C SER A 67 -4.81 6.71 -31.51
N GLY A 68 -5.54 5.70 -32.03
CA GLY A 68 -5.18 4.83 -33.16
C GLY A 68 -3.82 4.12 -33.18
N LYS A 69 -2.97 4.31 -32.17
CA LYS A 69 -1.65 3.71 -32.07
C LYS A 69 -1.79 2.44 -31.25
N GLU A 70 -1.40 1.33 -31.86
CA GLU A 70 -1.23 0.06 -31.20
C GLU A 70 -0.46 0.27 -29.88
N ARG A 71 -1.05 -0.20 -28.78
CA ARG A 71 -0.37 -0.17 -27.49
C ARG A 71 0.81 -1.12 -27.53
N LEU A 72 2.00 -0.60 -27.79
CA LEU A 72 3.25 -1.25 -27.41
C LEU A 72 3.38 -1.18 -25.89
N GLY A 73 2.67 -2.04 -25.15
CA GLY A 73 2.73 -2.08 -23.69
C GLY A 73 1.60 -2.84 -23.01
N LYS A 74 1.74 -3.00 -21.69
CA LYS A 74 0.74 -3.65 -20.82
C LYS A 74 -0.57 -2.86 -20.80
N SER A 75 -1.69 -3.57 -20.76
CA SER A 75 -2.98 -2.94 -20.48
C SER A 75 -3.01 -2.38 -19.03
N PRO A 76 -3.85 -1.37 -18.73
CA PRO A 76 -4.00 -0.88 -17.35
C PRO A 76 -4.34 -1.98 -16.34
N LEU A 77 -5.11 -2.99 -16.77
CA LEU A 77 -5.46 -4.13 -15.94
C LEU A 77 -4.26 -5.05 -15.68
N GLU A 78 -3.48 -5.37 -16.72
CA GLU A 78 -2.27 -6.19 -16.59
C GLU A 78 -1.23 -5.52 -15.69
N ALA A 79 -1.00 -4.22 -15.86
CA ALA A 79 -0.09 -3.45 -15.03
C ALA A 79 -0.55 -3.44 -13.55
N ALA A 80 -1.86 -3.29 -13.31
CA ALA A 80 -2.42 -3.34 -11.97
C ALA A 80 -2.29 -4.73 -11.33
N GLN A 81 -2.56 -5.81 -12.10
CA GLN A 81 -2.46 -7.19 -11.63
C GLN A 81 -1.01 -7.55 -11.26
N GLU A 82 -0.05 -7.13 -12.07
CA GLU A 82 1.38 -7.32 -11.79
C GLU A 82 1.79 -6.61 -10.50
N LEU A 83 1.42 -5.33 -10.34
CA LEU A 83 1.72 -4.57 -9.12
C LEU A 83 1.10 -5.22 -7.87
N VAL A 84 -0.13 -5.74 -7.97
CA VAL A 84 -0.76 -6.48 -6.87
C VAL A 84 0.05 -7.71 -6.48
N LEU A 85 0.56 -8.46 -7.45
CA LEU A 85 1.40 -9.64 -7.18
C LEU A 85 2.72 -9.24 -6.52
N GLU A 86 3.32 -8.11 -6.91
CA GLU A 86 4.53 -7.59 -6.26
C GLU A 86 4.28 -7.30 -4.78
N PHE A 87 3.20 -6.57 -4.45
CA PHE A 87 2.82 -6.31 -3.05
C PHE A 87 2.60 -7.58 -2.24
N ARG A 88 1.93 -8.58 -2.83
CA ARG A 88 1.66 -9.87 -2.17
C ARG A 88 2.90 -10.74 -2.00
N ARG A 89 3.97 -10.49 -2.76
CA ARG A 89 5.27 -11.18 -2.66
C ARG A 89 6.25 -10.49 -1.71
N LEU A 90 5.94 -9.29 -1.23
CA LEU A 90 6.79 -8.57 -0.27
C LEU A 90 7.01 -9.38 1.03
N LYS A 91 8.03 -8.98 1.80
CA LYS A 91 8.33 -9.54 3.12
C LYS A 91 8.36 -8.40 4.15
N PRO A 92 7.31 -8.19 4.97
CA PRO A 92 6.07 -8.98 5.03
C PRO A 92 5.14 -8.75 3.82
N PRO A 93 4.29 -9.72 3.46
CA PRO A 93 3.35 -9.58 2.36
C PRO A 93 2.27 -8.55 2.72
N VAL A 94 1.83 -7.79 1.72
CA VAL A 94 0.78 -6.78 1.86
C VAL A 94 -0.42 -7.19 1.00
N PRO A 95 -1.64 -7.27 1.56
CA PRO A 95 -2.82 -7.53 0.75
C PRO A 95 -3.06 -6.34 -0.17
N ALA A 96 -3.12 -6.62 -1.47
CA ALA A 96 -3.44 -5.65 -2.48
C ALA A 96 -4.53 -6.21 -3.41
N TYR A 97 -5.32 -5.29 -3.96
CA TYR A 97 -6.51 -5.59 -4.75
C TYR A 97 -6.64 -4.62 -5.92
N VAL A 98 -7.27 -5.10 -6.99
CA VAL A 98 -7.63 -4.29 -8.16
C VAL A 98 -9.04 -3.73 -7.99
N PHE A 99 -9.20 -2.44 -8.21
CA PHE A 99 -10.50 -1.75 -8.18
C PHE A 99 -10.71 -0.95 -9.47
N GLN A 100 -11.83 -1.17 -10.16
CA GLN A 100 -12.14 -0.49 -11.40
C GLN A 100 -13.06 0.70 -11.13
N VAL A 101 -12.61 1.89 -11.49
CA VAL A 101 -13.38 3.13 -11.43
C VAL A 101 -13.86 3.44 -12.84
N LYS A 102 -15.18 3.50 -13.02
CA LYS A 102 -15.79 3.98 -14.26
C LYS A 102 -15.98 5.49 -14.19
N GLY A 103 -15.38 6.19 -15.13
CA GLY A 103 -15.55 7.63 -15.28
C GLY A 103 -16.96 7.93 -15.80
N LYS A 104 -17.69 8.78 -15.07
CA LYS A 104 -18.96 9.32 -15.58
C LYS A 104 -18.65 10.33 -16.70
N ASN A 105 -18.65 9.84 -17.94
CA ASN A 105 -18.43 10.67 -19.12
C ASN A 105 -19.67 11.55 -19.38
N GLU A 106 -19.70 12.73 -18.79
CA GLU A 106 -20.69 13.76 -19.11
C GLU A 106 -20.13 14.66 -20.22
N SER A 107 -20.85 14.73 -21.34
CA SER A 107 -20.57 15.73 -22.38
C SER A 107 -21.38 16.98 -22.08
N VAL A 108 -20.69 18.09 -21.82
CA VAL A 108 -21.32 19.38 -21.62
C VAL A 108 -21.40 20.09 -22.96
N LYS A 109 -22.59 20.57 -23.32
CA LYS A 109 -22.74 21.50 -24.44
C LYS A 109 -22.28 22.88 -23.96
N ALA A 110 -21.21 23.38 -24.54
CA ALA A 110 -20.77 24.75 -24.39
C ALA A 110 -21.13 25.53 -25.66
N ARG A 111 -21.33 26.83 -25.51
CA ARG A 111 -21.50 27.74 -26.64
C ARG A 111 -20.28 28.66 -26.65
N ASP A 112 -19.59 28.74 -27.77
CA ASP A 112 -18.51 29.71 -27.94
C ASP A 112 -19.07 31.13 -27.97
N ASP A 113 -18.17 32.12 -27.84
CA ASP A 113 -18.50 33.55 -27.99
C ASP A 113 -19.14 33.86 -29.36
N ASP A 114 -18.77 33.11 -30.40
CA ASP A 114 -19.35 33.18 -31.76
C ASP A 114 -20.72 32.48 -31.89
N GLY A 115 -21.27 31.97 -30.79
CA GLY A 115 -22.58 31.33 -30.75
C GLY A 115 -22.62 29.89 -31.29
N ARG A 116 -21.48 29.29 -31.64
CA ARG A 116 -21.38 27.90 -32.12
C ARG A 116 -21.51 26.90 -30.97
N GLU A 117 -22.26 25.82 -31.16
CA GLU A 117 -22.32 24.73 -30.18
C GLU A 117 -21.02 23.91 -30.25
N GLN A 118 -20.28 23.86 -29.14
CA GLN A 118 -19.19 22.92 -28.94
C GLN A 118 -19.59 21.87 -27.89
N ARG A 119 -19.22 20.61 -28.14
CA ARG A 119 -19.32 19.56 -27.13
C ARG A 119 -17.99 19.43 -26.41
N MET A 120 -17.98 19.78 -25.13
CA MET A 120 -16.82 19.61 -24.28
C MET A 120 -16.96 18.31 -23.49
N LYS A 121 -15.87 17.53 -23.41
CA LYS A 121 -15.78 16.35 -22.57
C LYS A 121 -14.99 16.68 -21.31
N ASN A 122 -15.49 16.25 -20.15
CA ASN A 122 -14.70 16.33 -18.92
C ASN A 122 -13.57 15.30 -18.95
N MET A 123 -12.36 15.75 -19.28
CA MET A 123 -11.16 14.90 -19.35
C MET A 123 -10.60 14.53 -17.96
N ARG A 124 -11.12 15.10 -16.87
CA ARG A 124 -10.67 14.77 -15.51
C ARG A 124 -11.28 13.46 -14.99
N VAL A 125 -12.42 13.03 -15.54
CA VAL A 125 -13.14 11.84 -15.10
C VAL A 125 -12.98 10.76 -16.16
N ILE A 126 -11.99 9.91 -15.97
CA ILE A 126 -11.61 8.84 -16.90
C ILE A 126 -11.77 7.46 -16.27
N ASP A 127 -12.05 6.47 -17.11
CA ASP A 127 -12.03 5.07 -16.70
C ASP A 127 -10.60 4.71 -16.26
N SER A 128 -10.49 4.17 -15.05
CA SER A 128 -9.19 3.84 -14.45
C SER A 128 -9.25 2.53 -13.66
N VAL A 129 -8.12 1.85 -13.64
CA VAL A 129 -7.88 0.64 -12.85
C VAL A 129 -6.93 1.02 -11.72
N CYS A 130 -7.42 0.98 -10.50
CA CYS A 130 -6.70 1.35 -9.29
C CYS A 130 -6.19 0.12 -8.56
N VAL A 131 -5.06 0.27 -7.87
CA VAL A 131 -4.53 -0.72 -6.93
C VAL A 131 -4.71 -0.19 -5.51
N LEU A 132 -5.41 -0.95 -4.69
CA LEU A 132 -5.68 -0.66 -3.29
C LEU A 132 -4.93 -1.66 -2.42
N ALA A 133 -4.07 -1.17 -1.53
CA ALA A 133 -3.35 -1.97 -0.55
C ALA A 133 -3.94 -1.73 0.85
N GLY A 134 -4.14 -2.78 1.62
CA GLY A 134 -4.71 -2.66 2.96
C GLY A 134 -5.48 -3.90 3.37
N ASN A 135 -6.69 -3.71 3.91
CA ASN A 135 -7.47 -4.68 4.69
C ASN A 135 -7.03 -4.78 6.16
N TYR A 136 -6.41 -3.72 6.71
CA TYR A 136 -5.86 -3.77 8.06
C TYR A 136 -6.95 -4.14 9.07
N PRO A 137 -6.68 -5.08 9.99
CA PRO A 137 -7.64 -5.40 11.04
C PRO A 137 -7.92 -4.13 11.84
N THR A 138 -9.19 -4.01 12.22
CA THR A 138 -9.69 -2.96 13.11
C THR A 138 -9.44 -3.36 14.56
#